data_AF-A0A425Y6R0-F1
#
_entry.id   AF-A0A425Y6R0-F1
#
_cell.length_a   1.000
_cell.length_b   1.000
_cell.length_c   1.000
_cell.angle_alpha   90.00
_cell.angle_beta   90.00
_cell.angle_gamma   90.00
#
_symmetry.space_group_name_H-M   'P 1'
#
loop_
_entity.id
_entity.type
_entity.pdbx_description
1 polymer ?
#
loop_
_entity_poly.entity_id
_entity_poly.type
_entity_poly.pdbx_seq_one_letter_code
_entity_poly.pdbx_strand_id
1 'polypeptide(L)'
;MINPKEHPLAFVQNIQSIFTQIRGRVKNYSSIIRIVKDQDFKIVMEDLDPSSNFSFEIFEPEFPNNRVVFQIKQTPANNINLDSKEHALFSEQILRNLDGWISLITQYNNIQISSEDKILKAYEDEYYDSFKLTEDDANDKPYEVGKQLMLAEFLDSAIVALSNHETIHEDLIIEATAIKEELPNLTKQATVKRLSRFFALVRKKGIEFLKSLIIAAKDEAIKQVVSGGFDLVKGIL
;
A
#
# COMPACT_ATOMS: atom_id res chain seq x y z
N MET A 1 -8.54 -16.65 19.89
CA MET A 1 -7.32 -16.78 20.69
C MET A 1 -7.12 -18.26 20.98
N ILE A 2 -6.20 -18.88 20.25
CA ILE A 2 -5.88 -20.30 20.37
C ILE A 2 -5.03 -20.52 21.63
N ASN A 3 -5.23 -21.66 22.30
CA ASN A 3 -4.39 -22.10 23.40
C ASN A 3 -3.14 -22.83 22.86
N PRO A 4 -1.93 -22.26 22.94
CA PRO A 4 -0.74 -22.89 22.35
C PRO A 4 -0.39 -24.25 22.96
N LYS A 5 -0.89 -24.54 24.17
CA LYS A 5 -0.64 -25.80 24.88
C LYS A 5 -1.47 -26.98 24.35
N GLU A 6 -2.45 -26.73 23.49
CA GLU A 6 -3.25 -27.77 22.82
C GLU A 6 -2.56 -28.31 21.56
N HIS A 7 -1.39 -27.76 21.21
CA HIS A 7 -0.65 -28.11 20.01
C HIS A 7 0.79 -28.56 20.34
N PRO A 8 1.42 -29.37 19.46
CA PRO A 8 2.83 -29.69 19.60
C PRO A 8 3.71 -28.44 19.64
N LEU A 9 4.69 -28.39 20.55
CA LEU A 9 5.58 -27.22 20.71
C LEU A 9 6.28 -26.84 19.39
N ALA A 10 6.77 -27.84 18.64
CA ALA A 10 7.44 -27.62 17.36
C ALA A 10 6.53 -26.96 16.32
N PHE A 11 5.23 -27.29 16.33
CA PHE A 11 4.23 -26.71 15.45
C PHE A 11 4.01 -25.22 15.75
N VAL A 12 3.74 -24.88 17.02
CA VAL A 12 3.50 -23.48 17.40
C VAL A 12 4.75 -22.60 17.26
N GLN A 13 5.94 -23.14 17.52
CA GLN A 13 7.21 -22.42 17.31
C GLN A 13 7.48 -22.13 15.84
N ASN A 14 7.22 -23.10 14.96
CA ASN A 14 7.39 -22.91 13.53
C ASN A 14 6.40 -21.87 12.98
N ILE A 15 5.14 -21.93 13.40
CA ILE A 15 4.14 -20.91 13.03
C ILE A 15 4.57 -19.53 13.51
N GLN A 16 4.98 -19.40 14.78
CA GLN A 16 5.48 -18.13 15.31
C GLN A 16 6.65 -17.59 14.48
N SER A 17 7.62 -18.45 14.15
CA SER A 17 8.78 -18.08 13.35
C SER A 17 8.38 -17.60 11.96
N ILE A 18 7.52 -18.35 11.26
CA ILE A 18 7.08 -18.01 9.91
C ILE A 18 6.26 -16.72 9.91
N PHE A 19 5.33 -16.55 10.83
CA PHE A 19 4.49 -15.35 10.91
C PHE A 19 5.31 -14.10 11.24
N THR A 20 6.31 -14.21 12.13
CA THR A 20 7.26 -13.11 12.37
C THR A 20 8.03 -12.74 11.10
N GLN A 21 8.51 -13.74 10.34
CA GLN A 21 9.24 -13.48 9.09
C GLN A 21 8.35 -12.88 8.00
N ILE A 22 7.10 -13.31 7.87
CA ILE A 22 6.12 -12.72 6.95
C ILE A 22 5.88 -11.25 7.30
N ARG A 23 5.59 -10.94 8.57
CA ARG A 23 5.40 -9.55 9.02
C ARG A 23 6.63 -8.69 8.72
N GLY A 24 7.83 -9.22 8.97
CA GLY A 24 9.08 -8.55 8.61
C GLY A 24 9.21 -8.30 7.10
N ARG A 25 8.78 -9.26 6.27
CA ARG A 25 8.79 -9.11 4.81
C ARG A 25 7.78 -8.04 4.36
N VAL A 26 6.54 -8.12 4.83
CA VAL A 26 5.50 -7.14 4.47
C VAL A 26 5.90 -5.73 4.87
N LYS A 27 6.54 -5.55 6.03
CA LYS A 27 7.07 -4.26 6.48
C LYS A 27 8.02 -3.61 5.46
N ASN A 28 8.93 -4.39 4.88
CA ASN A 28 9.87 -3.92 3.85
C ASN A 28 9.17 -3.53 2.53
N TYR A 29 7.95 -4.01 2.32
CA TYR A 29 7.12 -3.73 1.15
C TYR A 29 5.82 -3.00 1.52
N SER A 30 5.80 -2.29 2.66
CA SER A 30 4.61 -1.58 3.16
C SER A 30 4.11 -0.49 2.22
N SER A 31 4.93 -0.09 1.24
CA SER A 31 4.56 0.86 0.18
C SER A 31 3.80 0.23 -1.00
N ILE A 32 3.62 -1.10 -1.04
CA ILE A 32 2.87 -1.79 -2.10
C ILE A 32 1.89 -2.83 -1.58
N ILE A 33 2.09 -3.36 -0.37
CA ILE A 33 1.21 -4.38 0.22
C ILE A 33 0.94 -4.09 1.69
N ARG A 34 -0.16 -4.63 2.20
CA ARG A 34 -0.52 -4.57 3.62
C ARG A 34 -1.08 -5.89 4.14
N ILE A 35 -1.07 -6.06 5.45
CA ILE A 35 -1.82 -7.14 6.13
C ILE A 35 -3.21 -6.60 6.46
N VAL A 36 -4.26 -7.25 5.94
CA VAL A 36 -5.67 -6.89 6.23
C VAL A 36 -6.29 -7.79 7.29
N LYS A 37 -5.68 -8.95 7.53
CA LYS A 37 -6.11 -9.89 8.58
C LYS A 37 -4.91 -10.57 9.19
N ASP A 38 -4.77 -10.44 10.51
CA ASP A 38 -3.75 -11.11 11.31
C ASP A 38 -4.45 -11.81 12.48
N GLN A 39 -4.69 -13.11 12.32
CA GLN A 39 -5.42 -13.93 13.29
C GLN A 39 -4.60 -15.16 13.65
N ASP A 40 -5.05 -15.87 14.67
CA ASP A 40 -4.48 -17.16 15.01
C ASP A 40 -4.48 -18.05 13.76
N PHE A 41 -3.29 -18.50 13.37
CA PHE A 41 -3.09 -19.41 12.23
C PHE A 41 -3.54 -18.88 10.87
N LYS A 42 -3.76 -17.57 10.72
CA LYS A 42 -4.16 -16.96 9.44
C LYS A 42 -3.60 -15.57 9.25
N ILE A 43 -2.93 -15.33 8.12
CA ILE A 43 -2.51 -14.00 7.65
C ILE A 43 -3.07 -13.79 6.25
N VAL A 44 -3.74 -12.65 6.04
CA VAL A 44 -4.18 -12.19 4.71
C VAL A 44 -3.49 -10.89 4.38
N MET A 45 -2.89 -10.84 3.21
CA MET A 45 -2.24 -9.67 2.63
C MET A 45 -2.93 -9.28 1.33
N GLU A 46 -2.95 -7.98 1.04
CA GLU A 46 -3.53 -7.42 -0.16
C GLU A 46 -2.58 -6.37 -0.77
N ASP A 47 -2.70 -6.18 -2.08
CA ASP A 47 -2.12 -5.04 -2.79
C ASP A 47 -2.75 -3.73 -2.30
N LEU A 48 -1.97 -2.66 -2.28
CA LEU A 48 -2.44 -1.33 -1.88
C LEU A 48 -3.16 -0.58 -3.01
N ASP A 49 -3.03 -1.03 -4.25
CA ASP A 49 -3.78 -0.43 -5.36
C ASP A 49 -5.28 -0.74 -5.21
N PRO A 50 -6.16 0.27 -5.06
CA PRO A 50 -7.60 0.04 -4.83
C PRO A 50 -8.33 -0.55 -6.03
N SER A 51 -7.71 -0.53 -7.22
CA SER A 51 -8.24 -1.19 -8.42
C SER A 51 -7.78 -2.64 -8.56
N SER A 52 -6.88 -3.10 -7.69
CA SER A 52 -6.33 -4.46 -7.68
C SER A 52 -7.14 -5.37 -6.76
N ASN A 53 -7.36 -6.61 -7.19
CA ASN A 53 -7.91 -7.68 -6.36
C ASN A 53 -6.83 -8.66 -5.88
N PHE A 54 -5.56 -8.27 -6.00
CA PHE A 54 -4.45 -9.14 -5.69
C PHE A 54 -4.38 -9.39 -4.18
N SER A 55 -4.31 -10.67 -3.82
CA SER A 55 -4.31 -11.11 -2.43
C SER A 55 -3.37 -12.30 -2.23
N PHE A 56 -2.82 -12.40 -1.03
CA PHE A 56 -2.02 -13.53 -0.61
C PHE A 56 -2.44 -13.94 0.81
N GLU A 57 -2.90 -15.16 0.93
CA GLU A 57 -3.48 -15.70 2.15
C GLU A 57 -2.72 -16.96 2.56
N ILE A 58 -2.37 -17.01 3.85
CA ILE A 58 -1.70 -18.13 4.50
C ILE A 58 -2.59 -18.55 5.65
N PHE A 59 -3.05 -19.80 5.65
CA PHE A 59 -4.07 -20.26 6.59
C PHE A 59 -3.96 -21.76 6.86
N GLU A 60 -4.75 -22.22 7.84
CA GLU A 60 -4.93 -23.64 8.17
C GLU A 60 -3.61 -24.45 8.21
N PRO A 61 -2.67 -24.06 9.09
CA PRO A 61 -1.47 -24.84 9.30
C PRO A 61 -1.82 -26.20 9.89
N GLU A 62 -1.18 -27.23 9.35
CA GLU A 62 -1.27 -28.61 9.80
C GLU A 62 0.11 -29.14 10.17
N PHE A 63 0.16 -30.22 10.95
CA PHE A 63 1.42 -30.87 11.35
C PHE A 63 1.54 -32.33 10.89
N PRO A 64 1.38 -32.63 9.58
CA PRO A 64 1.54 -34.00 9.09
C PRO A 64 3.00 -34.44 9.17
N ASN A 65 3.24 -35.67 9.64
CA ASN A 65 4.56 -36.31 9.62
C ASN A 65 5.70 -35.45 10.21
N ASN A 66 5.43 -34.76 11.32
CA ASN A 66 6.38 -33.87 12.02
C ASN A 66 6.88 -32.66 11.20
N ARG A 67 6.11 -32.22 10.19
CA ARG A 67 6.41 -31.01 9.42
C ARG A 67 5.21 -30.09 9.39
N VAL A 68 5.43 -28.79 9.46
CA VAL A 68 4.36 -27.81 9.33
C VAL A 68 4.09 -27.56 7.85
N VAL A 69 2.83 -27.71 7.48
CA VAL A 69 2.29 -27.42 6.14
C VAL A 69 1.24 -26.33 6.30
N PHE A 70 1.21 -25.35 5.41
CA PHE A 70 0.21 -24.30 5.39
C PHE A 70 -0.57 -24.36 4.08
N GLN A 71 -1.85 -24.03 4.12
CA GLN A 71 -2.60 -23.71 2.91
C GLN A 71 -2.29 -22.29 2.48
N ILE A 72 -1.99 -22.13 1.19
CA ILE A 72 -1.76 -20.84 0.56
C ILE A 72 -2.81 -20.62 -0.51
N LYS A 73 -3.47 -19.46 -0.47
CA LYS A 73 -4.30 -18.98 -1.55
C LYS A 73 -3.75 -17.64 -2.05
N GLN A 74 -3.47 -17.55 -3.34
CA GLN A 74 -2.94 -16.33 -3.95
C GLN A 74 -3.73 -15.93 -5.19
N THR A 75 -3.88 -14.62 -5.37
CA THR A 75 -4.44 -13.98 -6.56
C THR A 75 -3.47 -12.87 -6.97
N PRO A 76 -2.98 -12.86 -8.21
CA PRO A 76 -3.23 -13.83 -9.27
C PRO A 76 -2.48 -15.14 -9.01
N ALA A 77 -2.93 -16.23 -9.66
CA ALA A 77 -2.30 -17.55 -9.55
C ALA A 77 -0.84 -17.52 -10.01
N ASN A 78 -0.53 -16.73 -11.04
CA ASN A 78 0.81 -16.48 -11.57
C ASN A 78 0.77 -15.30 -12.56
N ASN A 79 1.87 -15.07 -13.29
CA ASN A 79 1.99 -13.99 -14.28
C ASN A 79 1.21 -14.23 -15.59
N ILE A 80 0.54 -15.36 -15.76
CA ILE A 80 -0.25 -15.71 -16.95
C ILE A 80 -1.73 -15.89 -16.59
N ASN A 81 -2.03 -16.40 -15.38
CA ASN A 81 -3.39 -16.64 -14.91
C ASN A 81 -3.75 -15.70 -13.75
N LEU A 82 -4.77 -14.86 -13.97
CA LEU A 82 -5.32 -13.91 -13.01
C LEU A 82 -6.26 -14.51 -11.97
N ASP A 83 -6.72 -15.75 -12.16
CA ASP A 83 -7.58 -16.46 -11.21
C ASP A 83 -6.84 -16.73 -9.89
N SER A 84 -7.58 -17.07 -8.84
CA SER A 84 -6.98 -17.53 -7.59
C SER A 84 -6.42 -18.95 -7.72
N LYS A 85 -5.29 -19.21 -7.07
CA LYS A 85 -4.74 -20.56 -6.89
C LYS A 85 -4.57 -20.89 -5.42
N GLU A 86 -5.05 -22.06 -5.03
CA GLU A 86 -4.87 -22.62 -3.69
C GLU A 86 -3.97 -23.85 -3.75
N HIS A 87 -3.03 -23.96 -2.81
CA HIS A 87 -2.14 -25.11 -2.68
C HIS A 87 -1.45 -25.16 -1.31
N ALA A 88 -1.07 -26.36 -0.89
CA ALA A 88 -0.34 -26.60 0.34
C ALA A 88 1.17 -26.42 0.15
N LEU A 89 1.84 -25.74 1.08
CA LEU A 89 3.30 -25.54 1.09
C LEU A 89 3.90 -25.87 2.45
N PHE A 90 5.12 -26.40 2.45
CA PHE A 90 5.89 -26.51 3.69
C PHE A 90 6.35 -25.14 4.17
N SER A 91 6.57 -25.01 5.49
CA SER A 91 6.98 -23.76 6.14
C SER A 91 8.15 -23.05 5.44
N GLU A 92 9.16 -23.79 5.01
CA GLU A 92 10.37 -23.32 4.35
C GLU A 92 10.16 -22.79 2.92
N GLN A 93 8.98 -23.02 2.33
CA GLN A 93 8.64 -22.57 0.98
C GLN A 93 7.82 -21.28 0.98
N ILE A 94 7.19 -20.92 2.11
CA ILE A 94 6.22 -19.82 2.20
C ILE A 94 6.85 -18.49 1.84
N LEU A 95 8.00 -18.15 2.43
CA LEU A 95 8.63 -16.86 2.17
C LEU A 95 9.04 -16.69 0.72
N ARG A 96 9.50 -17.76 0.08
CA ARG A 96 9.86 -17.74 -1.34
C ARG A 96 8.63 -17.55 -2.23
N ASN A 97 7.51 -18.16 -1.86
CA ASN A 97 6.25 -18.01 -2.59
C ASN A 97 5.68 -16.60 -2.42
N LEU A 98 5.72 -16.06 -1.19
CA LEU A 98 5.39 -14.66 -0.91
C LEU A 98 6.28 -13.69 -1.70
N ASP A 99 7.60 -13.88 -1.69
CA ASP A 99 8.54 -13.04 -2.46
C ASP A 99 8.23 -13.06 -3.97
N GLY A 100 7.83 -14.22 -4.50
CA GLY A 100 7.39 -14.35 -5.89
C GLY A 100 6.12 -13.55 -6.19
N TRP A 101 5.13 -13.59 -5.29
CA TRP A 101 3.92 -12.81 -5.42
C TRP A 101 4.16 -11.29 -5.28
N ILE A 102 5.00 -10.87 -4.33
CA ILE A 102 5.42 -9.46 -4.18
C ILE A 102 6.16 -8.98 -5.43
N SER A 103 7.04 -9.82 -5.99
CA SER A 103 7.75 -9.51 -7.24
C SER A 103 6.79 -9.32 -8.40
N LEU A 104 5.70 -10.10 -8.45
CA LEU A 104 4.66 -9.96 -9.46
C LEU A 104 3.94 -8.61 -9.33
N ILE A 105 3.49 -8.21 -8.13
CA ILE A 105 2.91 -6.88 -7.89
C ILE A 105 3.86 -5.78 -8.32
N THR A 106 5.13 -5.91 -7.94
CA THR A 106 6.16 -4.93 -8.29
C THR A 106 6.33 -4.81 -9.80
N GLN A 107 6.24 -5.91 -10.54
CA GLN A 107 6.28 -5.87 -12.00
C GLN A 107 5.06 -5.16 -12.58
N TYR A 108 3.84 -5.50 -12.14
CA TYR A 108 2.62 -4.80 -12.59
C TYR A 108 2.69 -3.30 -12.36
N ASN A 109 3.16 -2.87 -11.18
CA ASN A 109 3.31 -1.46 -10.81
C ASN A 109 4.36 -0.71 -11.65
N ASN A 110 5.24 -1.43 -12.36
CA ASN A 110 6.30 -0.83 -13.19
C ASN A 110 6.07 -0.99 -14.70
N ILE A 111 5.02 -1.68 -15.12
CA ILE A 111 4.69 -1.82 -16.55
C ILE A 111 4.24 -0.47 -17.11
N GLN A 112 4.87 -0.04 -18.20
CA GLN A 112 4.53 1.18 -18.93
C GLN A 112 4.24 0.79 -20.38
N ILE A 113 2.97 0.79 -20.78
CA ILE A 113 2.55 0.34 -22.12
C ILE A 113 2.49 1.53 -23.08
N SER A 114 1.93 2.65 -22.61
CA SER A 114 1.72 3.85 -23.41
C SER A 114 2.74 4.95 -23.07
N SER A 115 2.91 5.92 -23.96
CA SER A 115 3.68 7.14 -23.66
C SER A 115 3.09 7.91 -22.48
N GLU A 116 1.77 7.84 -22.29
CA GLU A 116 1.11 8.48 -21.16
C GLU A 116 1.48 7.82 -19.83
N ASP A 117 1.71 6.50 -19.79
CA ASP A 117 2.13 5.79 -18.58
C ASP A 117 3.53 6.22 -18.16
N LYS A 118 4.42 6.44 -19.16
CA LYS A 118 5.76 6.97 -18.91
C LYS A 118 5.73 8.37 -18.31
N ILE A 119 4.85 9.23 -18.85
CA ILE A 119 4.65 10.60 -18.33
C ILE A 119 4.10 10.55 -16.90
N LEU A 120 3.10 9.69 -16.66
CA LEU A 120 2.53 9.51 -15.33
C LEU A 120 3.59 9.08 -14.32
N LYS A 121 4.42 8.09 -14.68
CA LYS A 121 5.49 7.60 -13.81
C LYS A 121 6.54 8.69 -13.54
N ALA A 122 6.90 9.47 -14.55
CA ALA A 122 7.82 10.60 -14.36
C ALA A 122 7.26 11.63 -13.37
N TYR A 123 5.97 11.94 -13.42
CA TYR A 123 5.33 12.82 -12.43
C TYR A 123 5.28 12.18 -11.04
N GLU A 124 4.99 10.89 -10.94
CA GLU A 124 4.99 10.17 -9.65
C GLU A 124 6.37 10.22 -9.00
N ASP A 125 7.44 9.95 -9.77
CA ASP A 125 8.81 9.99 -9.28
C ASP A 125 9.21 11.42 -8.86
N GLU A 126 8.83 12.45 -9.63
CA GLU A 126 9.03 13.86 -9.27
C GLU A 126 8.39 14.22 -7.92
N TYR A 127 7.12 13.84 -7.71
CA TYR A 127 6.43 14.09 -6.45
C TYR A 127 6.97 13.22 -5.31
N TYR A 128 7.37 11.98 -5.59
CA TYR A 128 7.96 11.11 -4.60
C TYR A 128 9.29 11.67 -4.08
N ASP A 129 10.17 12.09 -4.98
CA ASP A 129 11.44 12.72 -4.58
C ASP A 129 11.21 14.01 -3.78
N SER A 130 10.16 14.75 -4.10
CA SER A 130 9.74 15.93 -3.36
C SER A 130 9.19 15.60 -1.96
N PHE A 131 8.47 14.50 -1.78
CA PHE A 131 7.87 14.11 -0.51
C PHE A 131 8.73 13.13 0.32
N LYS A 132 9.86 12.70 -0.23
CA LYS A 132 10.67 11.62 0.33
C LYS A 132 11.11 11.95 1.76
N LEU A 133 10.82 11.01 2.65
CA LEU A 133 11.21 11.09 4.05
C LEU A 133 12.65 10.61 4.22
N THR A 134 13.40 11.27 5.11
CA THR A 134 14.76 10.89 5.51
C THR A 134 14.81 10.19 6.86
N GLU A 135 13.66 9.97 7.49
CA GLU A 135 13.53 9.37 8.81
C GLU A 135 13.61 7.84 8.75
N ASP A 136 14.41 7.23 9.65
CA ASP A 136 14.61 5.77 9.71
C ASP A 136 13.33 4.98 10.02
N ASP A 137 12.34 5.59 10.66
CA ASP A 137 11.08 4.93 11.07
C ASP A 137 9.93 5.09 10.07
N ALA A 138 10.17 5.69 8.91
CA ALA A 138 9.15 5.96 7.90
C ALA A 138 8.46 4.71 7.34
N ASN A 139 9.16 3.58 7.32
CA ASN A 139 8.64 2.28 6.88
C ASN A 139 7.84 1.54 7.96
N ASP A 140 7.84 2.06 9.20
CA ASP A 140 7.46 1.29 10.38
C ASP A 140 6.26 1.89 11.09
N LYS A 141 6.19 3.22 11.11
CA LYS A 141 5.18 3.94 11.87
C LYS A 141 4.23 4.68 10.94
N PRO A 142 2.95 4.81 11.32
CA PRO A 142 2.09 5.81 10.73
C PRO A 142 2.54 7.22 11.16
N TYR A 143 1.98 8.23 10.50
CA TYR A 143 2.09 9.61 11.00
C TYR A 143 1.44 9.74 12.38
N GLU A 144 1.88 10.70 13.18
CA GLU A 144 1.19 11.10 14.40
C GLU A 144 -0.22 11.64 14.09
N VAL A 145 -1.15 11.51 15.05
CA VAL A 145 -2.57 11.83 14.88
C VAL A 145 -2.79 13.23 14.31
N GLY A 146 -2.05 14.24 14.77
CA GLY A 146 -2.17 15.61 14.26
C GLY A 146 -1.89 15.71 12.75
N LYS A 147 -0.83 15.04 12.27
CA LYS A 147 -0.51 14.99 10.83
C LYS A 147 -1.52 14.16 10.06
N GLN A 148 -2.03 13.07 10.64
CA GLN A 148 -3.08 12.28 10.00
C GLN A 148 -4.35 13.11 9.78
N LEU A 149 -4.78 13.89 10.77
CA LEU A 149 -5.94 14.78 10.65
C LEU A 149 -5.75 15.83 9.56
N MET A 150 -4.58 16.47 9.50
CA MET A 150 -4.27 17.46 8.46
C MET A 150 -4.28 16.85 7.05
N LEU A 151 -3.75 15.62 6.90
CA LEU A 151 -3.80 14.89 5.63
C LEU A 151 -5.23 14.49 5.26
N ALA A 152 -6.05 14.07 6.23
CA ALA A 152 -7.45 13.76 5.99
C ALA A 152 -8.25 15.01 5.57
N GLU A 153 -8.04 16.16 6.22
CA GLU A 153 -8.65 17.44 5.85
C GLU A 153 -8.22 17.91 4.45
N PHE A 154 -6.94 17.72 4.10
CA PHE A 154 -6.46 17.95 2.75
C PHE A 154 -7.19 17.06 1.72
N LEU A 155 -7.31 15.76 1.99
CA LEU A 155 -7.98 14.82 1.09
C LEU A 155 -9.48 15.12 0.97
N ASP A 156 -10.13 15.57 2.04
CA ASP A 156 -11.53 16.03 1.98
C ASP A 156 -11.67 17.28 1.11
N SER A 157 -10.77 18.24 1.27
CA SER A 157 -10.74 19.46 0.45
C SER A 157 -10.45 19.14 -1.03
N ALA A 158 -9.57 18.17 -1.29
CA ALA A 158 -9.29 17.64 -2.61
C ALA A 158 -10.53 17.00 -3.24
N ILE A 159 -11.23 16.13 -2.52
CA ILE A 159 -12.45 15.46 -2.97
C ILE A 159 -13.53 16.49 -3.32
N VAL A 160 -13.72 17.51 -2.49
CA VAL A 160 -14.66 18.61 -2.77
C VAL A 160 -14.26 19.37 -4.03
N ALA A 161 -12.97 19.72 -4.17
CA ALA A 161 -12.48 20.44 -5.35
C ALA A 161 -12.67 19.63 -6.66
N LEU A 162 -12.44 18.32 -6.61
CA LEU A 162 -12.64 17.40 -7.73
C LEU A 162 -14.13 17.17 -8.05
N SER A 163 -15.00 17.24 -7.05
CA SER A 163 -16.45 17.03 -7.21
C SER A 163 -17.18 18.27 -7.76
N ASN A 164 -16.65 19.46 -7.50
CA ASN A 164 -17.27 20.73 -7.92
C ASN A 164 -16.90 21.15 -9.35
N HIS A 165 -16.13 20.33 -10.07
CA HIS A 165 -15.74 20.61 -11.45
C HIS A 165 -16.82 20.17 -12.45
N GLU A 166 -16.85 20.77 -13.64
CA GLU A 166 -17.81 20.39 -14.70
C GLU A 166 -17.71 18.92 -15.12
N THR A 167 -16.52 18.33 -14.98
CA THR A 167 -16.26 16.91 -15.22
C THR A 167 -15.90 16.25 -13.89
N ILE A 168 -16.71 15.28 -13.46
CA ILE A 168 -16.46 14.52 -12.25
C ILE A 168 -15.33 13.52 -12.53
N HIS A 169 -14.27 13.58 -11.74
CA HIS A 169 -13.15 12.65 -11.80
C HIS A 169 -13.31 11.56 -10.74
N GLU A 170 -14.25 10.65 -10.95
CA GLU A 170 -14.59 9.58 -10.00
C GLU A 170 -13.37 8.73 -9.62
N ASP A 171 -12.47 8.47 -10.58
CA ASP A 171 -11.22 7.74 -10.35
C ASP A 171 -10.32 8.44 -9.32
N LEU A 172 -10.18 9.76 -9.41
CA LEU A 172 -9.39 10.55 -8.45
C LEU A 172 -10.07 10.65 -7.08
N ILE A 173 -11.40 10.74 -7.05
CA ILE A 173 -12.18 10.79 -5.81
C ILE A 173 -12.08 9.46 -5.06
N ILE A 174 -12.17 8.33 -5.77
CA ILE A 174 -11.99 7.00 -5.20
C ILE A 174 -10.59 6.87 -4.60
N GLU A 175 -9.55 7.27 -5.34
CA GLU A 175 -8.17 7.23 -4.84
C GLU A 175 -7.99 8.09 -3.58
N ALA A 176 -8.46 9.34 -3.60
CA ALA A 176 -8.36 10.24 -2.45
C ALA A 176 -9.12 9.70 -1.22
N THR A 177 -10.31 9.14 -1.44
CA THR A 177 -11.13 8.54 -0.37
C THR A 177 -10.42 7.32 0.22
N ALA A 178 -9.88 6.44 -0.62
CA ALA A 178 -9.14 5.27 -0.17
C ALA A 178 -7.91 5.66 0.66
N ILE A 179 -7.13 6.66 0.23
CA ILE A 179 -5.98 7.15 1.01
C ILE A 179 -6.44 7.65 2.38
N LYS A 180 -7.55 8.40 2.44
CA LYS A 180 -8.08 8.99 3.67
C LYS A 180 -8.52 7.91 4.66
N GLU A 181 -9.30 6.93 4.21
CA GLU A 181 -9.84 5.87 5.06
C GLU A 181 -8.73 4.95 5.59
N GLU A 182 -7.68 4.74 4.82
CA GLU A 182 -6.57 3.85 5.17
C GLU A 182 -5.47 4.54 5.97
N LEU A 183 -5.47 5.88 6.02
CA LEU A 183 -4.43 6.70 6.63
C LEU A 183 -3.99 6.24 8.03
N PRO A 184 -4.88 5.81 8.95
CA PRO A 184 -4.48 5.34 10.27
C PRO A 184 -3.61 4.07 10.25
N ASN A 185 -3.69 3.30 9.17
CA ASN A 185 -3.03 2.01 8.99
C ASN A 185 -1.85 2.07 8.02
N LEU A 186 -1.64 3.20 7.32
CA LEU A 186 -0.52 3.38 6.42
C LEU A 186 0.73 3.84 7.17
N THR A 187 1.88 3.30 6.78
CA THR A 187 3.18 3.82 7.24
C THR A 187 3.44 5.17 6.57
N LYS A 188 4.27 6.03 7.17
CA LYS A 188 4.60 7.34 6.59
C LYS A 188 5.09 7.20 5.13
N GLN A 189 5.91 6.19 4.86
CA GLN A 189 6.43 5.88 3.52
C GLN A 189 5.33 5.45 2.53
N ALA A 190 4.38 4.63 2.98
CA ALA A 190 3.25 4.21 2.16
C ALA A 190 2.33 5.41 1.84
N THR A 191 2.05 6.26 2.83
CA THR A 191 1.29 7.49 2.65
C THR A 191 1.96 8.41 1.62
N VAL A 192 3.27 8.64 1.73
CA VAL A 192 4.01 9.46 0.76
C VAL A 192 3.86 8.91 -0.66
N LYS A 193 4.06 7.61 -0.85
CA LYS A 193 3.97 7.00 -2.18
C LYS A 193 2.56 7.10 -2.77
N ARG A 194 1.52 6.87 -1.96
CA ARG A 194 0.13 7.02 -2.41
C ARG A 194 -0.19 8.47 -2.77
N LEU A 195 0.26 9.43 -1.96
CA LEU A 195 0.09 10.85 -2.28
C LEU A 195 0.83 11.22 -3.57
N SER A 196 2.08 10.78 -3.77
CA SER A 196 2.82 11.02 -5.02
C SER A 196 2.07 10.53 -6.25
N ARG A 197 1.52 9.31 -6.18
CA ARG A 197 0.70 8.74 -7.26
C ARG A 197 -0.59 9.55 -7.47
N PHE A 198 -1.27 9.95 -6.40
CA PHE A 198 -2.46 10.79 -6.47
C PHE A 198 -2.17 12.14 -7.16
N PHE A 199 -1.11 12.85 -6.75
CA PHE A 199 -0.69 14.10 -7.38
C PHE A 199 -0.29 13.92 -8.85
N ALA A 200 0.36 12.80 -9.20
CA ALA A 200 0.69 12.46 -10.57
C ALA A 200 -0.57 12.25 -11.44
N LEU A 201 -1.56 11.52 -10.92
CA LEU A 201 -2.84 11.29 -11.60
C LEU A 201 -3.60 12.60 -11.81
N VAL A 202 -3.66 13.46 -10.79
CA VAL A 202 -4.25 14.81 -10.89
C VAL A 202 -3.56 15.61 -12.00
N ARG A 203 -2.22 15.70 -11.95
CA ARG A 203 -1.45 16.46 -12.95
C ARG A 203 -1.66 15.93 -14.36
N LYS A 204 -1.78 14.60 -14.52
CA LYS A 204 -2.09 13.96 -15.81
C LYS A 204 -3.44 14.42 -16.36
N LYS A 205 -4.46 14.60 -15.51
CA LYS A 205 -5.77 15.14 -15.95
C LYS A 205 -5.68 16.62 -16.34
N GLY A 206 -4.81 17.39 -15.69
CA GLY A 206 -4.50 18.77 -16.09
C GLY A 206 -3.94 19.63 -14.97
N ILE A 207 -3.18 20.66 -15.35
CA ILE A 207 -2.53 21.59 -14.42
C ILE A 207 -3.56 22.39 -13.61
N GLU A 208 -4.73 22.70 -14.18
CA GLU A 208 -5.78 23.44 -13.46
C GLU A 208 -6.33 22.64 -12.26
N PHE A 209 -6.44 21.31 -12.36
CA PHE A 209 -6.82 20.46 -11.24
C PHE A 209 -5.77 20.46 -10.13
N LEU A 210 -4.50 20.42 -10.53
CA LEU A 210 -3.38 20.52 -9.61
C LEU A 210 -3.40 21.87 -8.86
N LYS A 211 -3.68 22.98 -9.55
CA LYS A 211 -3.84 24.30 -8.93
C LYS A 211 -4.94 24.32 -7.87
N SER A 212 -6.11 23.76 -8.19
CA SER A 212 -7.23 23.68 -7.24
C SER A 212 -6.85 22.91 -5.98
N LEU A 213 -6.10 21.82 -6.13
CA LEU A 213 -5.54 21.04 -5.02
C LEU A 213 -4.50 21.81 -4.20
N ILE A 214 -3.60 22.55 -4.85
CA ILE A 214 -2.62 23.40 -4.16
C ILE A 214 -3.33 24.51 -3.37
N ILE A 215 -4.40 25.08 -3.92
CA ILE A 215 -5.21 26.09 -3.22
C ILE A 215 -5.88 25.48 -2.00
N ALA A 216 -6.45 24.28 -2.12
CA ALA A 216 -6.98 23.54 -0.98
C ALA A 216 -5.91 23.26 0.10
N ALA A 217 -4.66 23.00 -0.30
CA ALA A 217 -3.54 22.79 0.61
C ALA A 217 -2.95 24.07 1.24
N LYS A 218 -3.39 25.27 0.83
CA LYS A 218 -2.81 26.55 1.31
C LYS A 218 -3.23 26.93 2.73
N ASP A 219 -4.14 26.22 3.38
CA ASP A 219 -4.36 26.36 4.81
C ASP A 219 -3.06 26.02 5.58
N GLU A 220 -2.60 26.94 6.42
CA GLU A 220 -1.26 26.98 7.02
C GLU A 220 -0.86 25.67 7.74
N ALA A 221 -1.85 24.91 8.20
CA ALA A 221 -1.71 23.60 8.83
C ALA A 221 -1.23 22.50 7.86
N ILE A 222 -1.76 22.47 6.63
CA ILE A 222 -1.46 21.43 5.63
C ILE A 222 -0.05 21.61 5.05
N LYS A 223 0.41 22.87 4.94
CA LYS A 223 1.76 23.21 4.46
C LYS A 223 2.84 22.50 5.28
N GLN A 224 2.75 22.44 6.60
CA GLN A 224 3.81 21.85 7.42
C GLN A 224 3.95 20.34 7.21
N VAL A 225 2.86 19.64 6.93
CA VAL A 225 2.86 18.18 6.76
C VAL A 225 3.46 17.75 5.42
N VAL A 226 3.30 18.59 4.40
CA VAL A 226 3.74 18.32 3.02
C VAL A 226 4.87 19.26 2.58
N SER A 227 5.42 20.07 3.50
CA SER A 227 6.44 21.11 3.24
C SER A 227 7.75 20.60 2.65
N GLY A 228 8.01 19.29 2.72
CA GLY A 228 9.10 18.69 1.94
C GLY A 228 8.94 18.89 0.43
N GLY A 229 7.70 18.89 -0.11
CA GLY A 229 7.46 18.92 -1.56
C GLY A 229 6.64 20.08 -2.12
N PHE A 230 5.83 20.80 -1.31
CA PHE A 230 5.12 21.98 -1.82
C PHE A 230 6.02 23.20 -2.07
N ASP A 231 7.21 23.26 -1.47
CA ASP A 231 8.17 24.34 -1.73
C ASP A 231 8.67 24.32 -3.19
N LEU A 232 8.72 23.14 -3.83
CA LEU A 232 8.99 22.99 -5.26
C LEU A 232 7.80 23.42 -6.13
N VAL A 233 6.58 23.12 -5.72
CA VAL A 233 5.35 23.49 -6.45
C VAL A 233 5.13 25.01 -6.48
N LYS A 234 5.56 25.72 -5.44
CA LYS A 234 5.63 27.20 -5.45
C LYS A 234 6.64 27.77 -6.44
N GLY A 235 7.64 26.99 -6.88
CA GLY A 235 8.59 27.39 -7.91
C GLY A 235 8.11 27.13 -9.35
N ILE A 236 7.03 26.36 -9.51
CA ILE A 236 6.43 25.99 -10.80
C ILE A 236 5.20 26.86 -11.13
N LEU A 237 4.60 27.52 -10.13
CA LEU A 237 3.54 28.54 -10.29
C LEU A 237 4.11 29.96 -10.37
#